data_AF-A0A353WFM0-F1
#
_entry.id   AF-A0A353WFM0-F1
#
_cell.length_a   1.000
_cell.length_b   1.000
_cell.length_c   1.000
_cell.angle_alpha   90.00
_cell.angle_beta   90.00
_cell.angle_gamma   90.00
#
_symmetry.space_group_name_H-M   'P 1'
#
loop_
_entity.id
_entity.type
_entity.pdbx_description
1 polymer ?
#
loop_
_entity_poly.entity_id
_entity_poly.type
_entity_poly.pdbx_seq_one_letter_code
_entity_poly.pdbx_strand_id
1 'polypeptide(L)'
;MELVSAAKMRRAVANVLATRTYASLAWQLLTELSARTDATHHQLLQKRYPVKRIGLILVTSNRGLCGGFNHQLVNRVNLYLDHHRQQQVELEADLVAVGRRGRDIAFRMGHSIIAEFAKPDITTRIEEITAVAKLAISDYLKGRYDRIVVAYTDFISPVVQRPRIKQILPIEKEADEYLGQAHSPEVTNTQTEPDKSFLGNYEYLFEPSPDKVLANLLPRLIEIQLYQAMLESDAS
;
A
#
# COMPACT_ATOMS: atom_id res chain seq x y z
N MET A 1 -24.64 -1.31 20.77
CA MET A 1 -23.87 -1.40 19.51
C MET A 1 -22.58 -2.22 19.66
N GLU A 2 -21.91 -2.19 20.81
CA GLU A 2 -20.60 -2.83 21.05
C GLU A 2 -20.51 -4.30 20.60
N LEU A 3 -21.48 -5.16 20.93
CA LEU A 3 -21.47 -6.58 20.53
C LEU A 3 -21.40 -6.78 19.00
N VAL A 4 -22.07 -5.92 18.23
CA VAL A 4 -22.03 -5.96 16.76
C VAL A 4 -20.66 -5.50 16.26
N SER A 5 -20.11 -4.43 16.82
CA SER A 5 -18.75 -3.97 16.49
C SER A 5 -17.68 -5.01 16.82
N ALA A 6 -17.77 -5.67 17.98
CA ALA A 6 -16.85 -6.72 18.39
C ALA A 6 -16.94 -7.99 17.52
N ALA A 7 -18.12 -8.31 16.97
CA ALA A 7 -18.28 -9.38 15.99
C ALA A 7 -17.67 -8.99 14.63
N LYS A 8 -17.86 -7.74 14.19
CA LYS A 8 -17.24 -7.22 12.97
C LYS A 8 -15.71 -7.21 13.06
N MET A 9 -15.16 -6.70 14.17
CA MET A 9 -13.73 -6.68 14.44
C MET A 9 -13.13 -8.08 14.40
N ARG A 10 -13.72 -9.06 15.10
CA ARG A 10 -13.26 -10.46 15.07
C ARG A 10 -13.19 -11.04 13.65
N ARG A 11 -14.15 -10.70 12.78
CA ARG A 11 -14.14 -11.13 11.38
C ARG A 11 -13.06 -10.41 10.55
N ALA A 12 -12.87 -9.11 10.73
CA ALA A 12 -11.82 -8.37 10.04
C ALA A 12 -10.41 -8.86 10.46
N VAL A 13 -10.19 -9.09 11.76
CA VAL A 13 -8.96 -9.68 12.30
C VAL A 13 -8.72 -11.09 11.74
N ALA A 14 -9.75 -11.92 11.63
CA ALA A 14 -9.61 -13.25 11.01
C ALA A 14 -9.22 -13.15 9.52
N ASN A 15 -9.84 -12.23 8.76
CA ASN A 15 -9.53 -12.02 7.35
C ASN A 15 -8.07 -11.56 7.16
N VAL A 16 -7.61 -10.54 7.90
CA VAL A 16 -6.28 -9.96 7.70
C VAL A 16 -5.15 -10.93 8.07
N LEU A 17 -5.34 -11.72 9.15
CA LEU A 17 -4.37 -12.75 9.55
C LEU A 17 -4.29 -13.90 8.54
N ALA A 18 -5.41 -14.28 7.92
CA ALA A 18 -5.44 -15.31 6.90
C ALA A 18 -4.72 -14.92 5.60
N THR A 19 -4.66 -13.62 5.26
CA THR A 19 -4.04 -13.14 4.01
C THR A 19 -2.62 -12.61 4.17
N ARG A 20 -2.19 -12.23 5.38
CA ARG A 20 -0.91 -11.53 5.62
C ARG A 20 0.31 -12.26 5.06
N THR A 21 0.42 -13.58 5.24
CA THR A 21 1.53 -14.39 4.70
C THR A 21 1.55 -14.44 3.17
N TYR A 22 0.38 -14.50 2.53
CA TYR A 22 0.29 -14.45 1.08
C TYR A 22 0.69 -13.06 0.55
N ALA A 23 0.26 -11.99 1.22
CA ALA A 23 0.63 -10.62 0.87
C ALA A 23 2.13 -10.33 1.08
N SER A 24 2.78 -10.92 2.09
CA SER A 24 4.22 -10.77 2.31
C SER A 24 5.05 -11.51 1.28
N LEU A 25 4.71 -12.77 0.96
CA LEU A 25 5.35 -13.54 -0.12
C LEU A 25 5.15 -12.88 -1.48
N ALA A 26 3.94 -12.37 -1.76
CA ALA A 26 3.64 -11.60 -2.97
C ALA A 26 4.47 -10.30 -3.05
N TRP A 27 4.73 -9.64 -1.93
CA TRP A 27 5.61 -8.46 -1.89
C TRP A 27 7.07 -8.84 -2.12
N GLN A 28 7.57 -9.88 -1.47
CA GLN A 28 8.94 -10.38 -1.65
C GLN A 28 9.21 -10.72 -3.12
N LEU A 29 8.32 -11.50 -3.74
CA LEU A 29 8.42 -11.86 -5.16
C LEU A 29 8.31 -10.64 -6.08
N LEU A 30 7.44 -9.67 -5.78
CA LEU A 30 7.34 -8.41 -6.53
C LEU A 30 8.65 -7.60 -6.47
N THR A 31 9.25 -7.52 -5.28
CA THR A 31 10.54 -6.85 -5.02
C THR A 31 11.72 -7.59 -5.66
N GLU A 32 11.74 -8.92 -5.65
CA GLU A 32 12.78 -9.73 -6.30
C GLU A 32 12.71 -9.61 -7.83
N LEU A 33 11.51 -9.71 -8.42
CA LEU A 33 11.30 -9.48 -9.85
C LEU A 33 11.76 -8.07 -10.24
N SER A 34 11.40 -7.05 -9.48
CA SER A 34 11.81 -5.66 -9.75
C SER A 34 13.30 -5.39 -9.54
N ALA A 35 14.03 -6.26 -8.85
CA ALA A 35 15.47 -6.13 -8.61
C ALA A 35 16.32 -6.99 -9.56
N ARG A 36 15.76 -8.06 -10.12
CA ARG A 36 16.47 -9.04 -10.98
C ARG A 36 16.06 -9.00 -12.46
N THR A 37 14.94 -8.38 -12.80
CA THR A 37 14.45 -8.28 -14.19
C THR A 37 14.74 -6.89 -14.75
N ASP A 38 15.09 -6.79 -16.04
CA ASP A 38 15.26 -5.49 -16.69
C ASP A 38 13.93 -4.71 -16.68
N ALA A 39 13.99 -3.45 -16.25
CA ALA A 39 12.86 -2.53 -16.23
C ALA A 39 12.36 -2.15 -17.64
N THR A 40 13.14 -2.40 -18.70
CA THR A 40 12.67 -2.23 -20.08
C THR A 40 11.45 -3.13 -20.41
N HIS A 41 11.36 -4.32 -19.80
CA HIS A 41 10.27 -5.29 -20.05
C HIS A 41 8.88 -4.82 -19.61
N HIS A 42 8.78 -3.91 -18.62
CA HIS A 42 7.47 -3.44 -18.17
C HIS A 42 7.50 -2.07 -17.49
N GLN A 43 6.60 -1.16 -17.91
CA GLN A 43 6.52 0.22 -17.39
C GLN A 43 6.29 0.33 -15.87
N LEU A 44 5.67 -0.66 -15.22
CA LEU A 44 5.52 -0.67 -13.75
C LEU A 44 6.82 -0.95 -12.98
N LEU A 45 7.87 -1.43 -13.67
CA LEU A 45 9.23 -1.57 -13.11
C LEU A 45 10.08 -0.31 -13.36
N GLN A 46 9.66 0.58 -14.27
CA GLN A 46 10.41 1.77 -14.63
C GLN A 46 10.25 2.84 -13.55
N LYS A 47 11.36 3.19 -12.91
CA LYS A 47 11.39 4.27 -11.91
C LYS A 47 11.38 5.63 -12.59
N ARG A 48 10.72 6.60 -11.97
CA ARG A 48 10.63 7.99 -12.46
C ARG A 48 11.22 8.94 -11.45
N TYR A 49 12.27 9.64 -11.87
CA TYR A 49 12.95 10.66 -11.09
C TYR A 49 13.25 11.86 -11.98
N PRO A 50 13.14 13.11 -11.47
CA PRO A 50 12.67 13.49 -10.12
C PRO A 50 11.17 13.20 -9.91
N VAL A 51 10.75 12.97 -8.67
CA VAL A 51 9.35 12.63 -8.32
C VAL A 51 8.55 13.92 -8.19
N LYS A 52 7.92 14.39 -9.27
CA LYS A 52 7.13 15.63 -9.28
C LYS A 52 5.69 15.43 -8.82
N ARG A 53 5.10 14.26 -9.09
CA ARG A 53 3.70 13.97 -8.77
C ARG A 53 3.52 12.69 -7.96
N ILE A 54 2.89 12.82 -6.79
CA ILE A 54 2.50 11.69 -5.92
C ILE A 54 0.99 11.45 -6.00
N GLY A 55 0.60 10.22 -6.32
CA GLY A 55 -0.77 9.74 -6.14
C GLY A 55 -0.91 9.08 -4.78
N LEU A 56 -1.69 9.66 -3.86
CA LEU A 56 -1.86 9.15 -2.51
C LEU A 56 -3.24 8.52 -2.32
N ILE A 57 -3.28 7.21 -2.16
CA ILE A 57 -4.50 6.46 -1.83
C ILE A 57 -4.70 6.53 -0.31
N LEU A 58 -5.73 7.24 0.14
CA LEU A 58 -6.01 7.44 1.56
C LEU A 58 -7.16 6.53 2.01
N VAL A 59 -6.83 5.48 2.78
CA VAL A 59 -7.81 4.54 3.33
C VAL A 59 -8.31 5.04 4.68
N THR A 60 -9.60 5.40 4.76
CA THR A 60 -10.22 6.05 5.91
C THR A 60 -11.43 5.29 6.43
N SER A 61 -11.89 5.61 7.64
CA SER A 61 -13.13 5.01 8.16
C SER A 61 -14.39 5.54 7.46
N ASN A 62 -15.46 4.73 7.45
CA ASN A 62 -16.79 5.15 6.97
C ASN A 62 -17.56 6.04 7.96
N ARG A 63 -17.16 6.04 9.25
CA ARG A 63 -17.91 6.67 10.35
C ARG A 63 -16.98 7.52 11.23
N GLY A 64 -17.55 8.53 11.88
CA GLY A 64 -16.87 9.22 12.98
C GLY A 64 -16.78 8.33 14.24
N LEU A 65 -16.30 8.91 15.35
CA LEU A 65 -16.17 8.25 16.66
C LEU A 65 -15.19 7.06 16.70
N CYS A 66 -14.25 6.99 15.75
CA CYS A 66 -13.15 6.03 15.70
C CYS A 66 -11.91 6.47 16.51
N GLY A 67 -12.10 7.22 17.61
CA GLY A 67 -11.01 7.83 18.37
C GLY A 67 -10.01 8.60 17.51
N GLY A 68 -8.72 8.32 17.71
CA GLY A 68 -7.61 8.95 16.99
C GLY A 68 -7.36 8.43 15.57
N PHE A 69 -8.01 7.35 15.11
CA PHE A 69 -7.68 6.60 13.89
C PHE A 69 -7.39 7.49 12.66
N ASN A 70 -8.39 8.24 12.19
CA ASN A 70 -8.23 9.09 11.00
C ASN A 70 -7.25 10.25 11.25
N HIS A 71 -7.19 10.78 12.47
CA HIS A 71 -6.33 11.92 12.82
C HIS A 71 -4.85 11.53 12.81
N GLN A 72 -4.51 10.38 13.39
CA GLN A 72 -3.16 9.83 13.36
C GLN A 72 -2.71 9.54 11.93
N LEU A 73 -3.59 9.00 11.08
CA LEU A 73 -3.30 8.77 9.66
C LEU A 73 -3.04 10.08 8.90
N VAL A 74 -3.88 11.10 9.09
CA VAL A 74 -3.70 12.42 8.48
C VAL A 74 -2.40 13.07 8.88
N ASN A 75 -2.07 13.07 10.18
CA ASN A 75 -0.79 13.61 10.66
C ASN A 75 0.39 12.88 10.03
N ARG A 76 0.29 11.56 9.88
CA ARG A 76 1.35 10.75 9.25
C ARG A 76 1.52 11.05 7.75
N VAL A 77 0.42 11.37 7.06
CA VAL A 77 0.42 11.80 5.66
C VAL A 77 0.98 13.21 5.49
N ASN A 78 0.59 14.17 6.33
CA ASN A 78 1.15 15.52 6.28
C ASN A 78 2.68 15.49 6.47
N LEU A 79 3.17 14.79 7.50
CA LEU A 79 4.61 14.63 7.74
C LEU A 79 5.37 14.04 6.53
N TYR A 80 4.78 13.06 5.86
CA TYR A 80 5.35 12.46 4.65
C TYR A 80 5.38 13.45 3.48
N LEU A 81 4.26 14.13 3.20
CA LEU A 81 4.16 15.08 2.10
C LEU A 81 5.05 16.30 2.32
N ASP A 82 5.14 16.81 3.54
CA ASP A 82 5.99 17.96 3.89
C ASP A 82 7.48 17.61 3.81
N HIS A 83 7.89 16.40 4.20
CA HIS A 83 9.24 15.90 4.00
C HIS A 83 9.61 15.84 2.50
N HIS A 84 8.75 15.26 1.65
CA HIS A 84 9.03 15.20 0.21
C HIS A 84 8.99 16.60 -0.45
N ARG A 85 8.15 17.54 0.02
CA ARG A 85 8.16 18.95 -0.43
C ARG A 85 9.46 19.69 -0.08
N GLN A 86 10.06 19.39 1.07
CA GLN A 86 11.37 19.97 1.46
C GLN A 86 12.50 19.50 0.54
N GLN A 87 12.43 18.24 0.07
CA GLN A 87 13.38 17.71 -0.91
C GLN A 87 13.10 18.21 -2.33
N GLN A 88 11.83 18.45 -2.68
CA GLN A 88 11.43 18.87 -4.00
C GLN A 88 10.28 19.88 -3.97
N VAL A 89 10.62 21.16 -4.17
CA VAL A 89 9.73 22.31 -3.98
C VAL A 89 8.49 22.28 -4.89
N GLU A 90 8.61 21.73 -6.11
CA GLU A 90 7.50 21.58 -7.08
C GLU A 90 6.65 20.31 -6.87
N LEU A 91 6.66 19.69 -5.68
CA LEU A 91 5.92 18.46 -5.43
C LEU A 91 4.40 18.69 -5.35
N GLU A 92 3.68 18.17 -6.34
CA GLU A 92 2.23 18.06 -6.32
C GLU A 92 1.81 16.69 -5.78
N ALA A 93 0.77 16.66 -4.94
CA ALA A 93 0.22 15.41 -4.40
C ALA A 93 -1.31 15.42 -4.48
N ASP A 94 -1.86 14.48 -5.23
CA ASP A 94 -3.29 14.29 -5.39
C ASP A 94 -3.78 13.11 -4.56
N LEU A 95 -5.00 13.21 -4.03
CA LEU A 95 -5.59 12.18 -3.19
C LEU A 95 -6.66 11.34 -3.92
N VAL A 96 -6.61 10.04 -3.69
CA VAL A 96 -7.68 9.09 -3.98
C VAL A 96 -8.27 8.66 -2.64
N ALA A 97 -9.47 9.15 -2.35
CA ALA A 97 -10.15 8.88 -1.10
C ALA A 97 -10.82 7.49 -1.12
N VAL A 98 -10.56 6.68 -0.10
CA VAL A 98 -11.25 5.39 0.09
C VAL A 98 -11.93 5.39 1.46
N GLY A 99 -13.25 5.26 1.45
CA GLY A 99 -14.10 5.45 2.64
C GLY A 99 -14.60 6.88 2.81
N ARG A 100 -15.75 7.02 3.46
CA ARG A 100 -16.56 8.26 3.46
C ARG A 100 -15.89 9.46 4.11
N ARG A 101 -14.90 9.28 4.99
CA ARG A 101 -14.20 10.40 5.66
C ARG A 101 -13.05 10.97 4.84
N GLY A 102 -12.58 10.28 3.80
CA GLY A 102 -11.48 10.73 2.96
C GLY A 102 -11.74 12.10 2.30
N ARG A 103 -12.97 12.38 1.88
CA ARG A 103 -13.35 13.69 1.31
C ARG A 103 -13.22 14.83 2.31
N ASP A 104 -13.86 14.69 3.48
CA ASP A 104 -13.81 15.68 4.58
C ASP A 104 -12.37 15.94 5.05
N ILE A 105 -11.51 14.93 4.93
CA ILE A 105 -10.10 14.97 5.31
C ILE A 105 -9.26 15.70 4.26
N ALA A 106 -9.30 15.28 3.00
CA ALA A 106 -8.52 15.87 1.92
C ALA A 106 -8.85 17.36 1.72
N PHE A 107 -10.14 17.73 1.81
CA PHE A 107 -10.58 19.12 1.79
C PHE A 107 -9.93 19.97 2.90
N ARG A 108 -9.85 19.44 4.13
CA ARG A 108 -9.21 20.13 5.27
C ARG A 108 -7.68 20.17 5.17
N MET A 109 -7.06 19.22 4.46
CA MET A 109 -5.63 19.23 4.16
C MET A 109 -5.28 20.20 3.01
N GLY A 110 -6.28 20.75 2.30
CA GLY A 110 -6.05 21.62 1.14
C GLY A 110 -5.60 20.88 -0.13
N HIS A 111 -5.88 19.57 -0.23
CA HIS A 111 -5.47 18.74 -1.37
C HIS A 111 -6.62 18.43 -2.34
N SER A 112 -6.28 18.32 -3.62
CA SER A 112 -7.16 17.83 -4.69
C SER A 112 -7.55 16.37 -4.47
N ILE A 113 -8.84 16.07 -4.64
CA ILE A 113 -9.37 14.70 -4.71
C ILE A 113 -9.68 14.39 -6.17
N ILE A 114 -9.13 13.30 -6.70
CA ILE A 114 -9.40 12.87 -8.08
C ILE A 114 -10.54 11.87 -8.15
N ALA A 115 -10.58 10.96 -7.18
CA ALA A 115 -11.54 9.89 -7.12
C ALA A 115 -11.89 9.59 -5.66
N GLU A 116 -13.13 9.17 -5.46
CA GLU A 116 -13.61 8.65 -4.19
C GLU A 116 -14.21 7.26 -4.42
N PHE A 117 -13.82 6.32 -3.57
CA PHE A 117 -14.31 4.95 -3.59
C PHE A 117 -15.00 4.62 -2.27
N ALA A 118 -16.17 3.98 -2.35
CA ALA A 118 -16.85 3.46 -1.18
C ALA A 118 -16.02 2.31 -0.57
N LYS A 119 -15.72 2.41 0.73
CA LYS A 119 -15.14 1.32 1.52
C LYS A 119 -16.28 0.46 2.10
N PRO A 120 -16.25 -0.88 2.04
CA PRO A 120 -17.19 -1.70 2.78
C PRO A 120 -16.98 -1.56 4.30
N ASP A 121 -17.94 -2.02 5.12
CA ASP A 121 -17.78 -2.06 6.58
C ASP A 121 -16.84 -3.20 7.04
N ILE A 122 -16.68 -4.23 6.20
CA ILE A 122 -15.70 -5.32 6.27
C ILE A 122 -15.43 -5.74 4.83
N THR A 123 -14.18 -5.64 4.40
CA THR A 123 -13.72 -6.17 3.11
C THR A 123 -13.61 -7.69 3.21
N THR A 124 -14.13 -8.38 2.20
CA THR A 124 -14.15 -9.85 2.12
C THR A 124 -13.64 -10.37 0.78
N ARG A 125 -13.52 -9.50 -0.22
CA ARG A 125 -13.31 -9.85 -1.62
C ARG A 125 -12.37 -8.88 -2.29
N ILE A 126 -11.43 -9.40 -3.08
CA ILE A 126 -10.44 -8.58 -3.79
C ILE A 126 -11.09 -7.68 -4.85
N GLU A 127 -12.26 -8.07 -5.36
CA GLU A 127 -13.06 -7.26 -6.29
C GLU A 127 -13.47 -5.89 -5.71
N GLU A 128 -13.49 -5.76 -4.37
CA GLU A 128 -13.83 -4.52 -3.67
C GLU A 128 -12.70 -3.46 -3.78
N ILE A 129 -11.45 -3.87 -4.08
CA ILE A 129 -10.30 -2.95 -4.29
C ILE A 129 -9.90 -2.81 -5.77
N THR A 130 -10.34 -3.71 -6.67
CA THR A 130 -9.96 -3.74 -8.09
C THR A 130 -10.11 -2.39 -8.80
N ALA A 131 -11.13 -1.60 -8.49
CA ALA A 131 -11.34 -0.28 -9.10
C ALA A 131 -10.26 0.73 -8.69
N VAL A 132 -9.85 0.72 -7.42
CA VAL A 132 -8.75 1.57 -6.89
C VAL A 132 -7.42 1.14 -7.50
N ALA A 133 -7.15 -0.16 -7.55
CA ALA A 133 -5.94 -0.72 -8.15
C ALA A 133 -5.83 -0.36 -9.65
N LYS A 134 -6.92 -0.52 -10.41
CA LYS A 134 -6.96 -0.15 -11.83
C LYS A 134 -6.73 1.34 -12.07
N LEU A 135 -7.31 2.22 -11.25
CA LEU A 135 -7.07 3.67 -11.35
C LEU A 135 -5.59 3.99 -11.11
N ALA A 136 -5.02 3.49 -10.00
CA ALA A 136 -3.62 3.71 -9.64
C ALA A 136 -2.66 3.22 -10.74
N ILE A 137 -2.85 1.99 -11.22
CA ILE A 137 -2.03 1.41 -12.29
C ILE A 137 -2.19 2.19 -13.60
N SER A 138 -3.42 2.55 -13.99
CA SER A 138 -3.72 3.40 -15.16
C SER A 138 -2.94 4.71 -15.11
N ASP A 139 -3.05 5.43 -14.00
CA ASP A 139 -2.52 6.79 -13.89
C ASP A 139 -1.00 6.78 -13.75
N TYR A 140 -0.42 5.72 -13.19
CA TYR A 140 1.01 5.45 -13.30
C TYR A 140 1.41 5.21 -14.77
N LEU A 141 0.80 4.24 -15.47
CA LEU A 141 1.18 3.92 -16.86
C LEU A 141 1.06 5.14 -17.79
N LYS A 142 0.05 6.00 -17.59
CA LYS A 142 -0.16 7.25 -18.35
C LYS A 142 0.82 8.38 -18.05
N GLY A 143 1.75 8.21 -17.10
CA GLY A 143 2.69 9.28 -16.72
C GLY A 143 2.09 10.38 -15.85
N ARG A 144 0.92 10.16 -15.23
CA ARG A 144 0.27 11.16 -14.36
C ARG A 144 0.97 11.26 -13.00
N TYR A 145 1.49 10.14 -12.49
CA TYR A 145 2.23 10.04 -11.24
C TYR A 145 3.61 9.41 -11.44
N ASP A 146 4.59 9.95 -10.73
CA ASP A 146 5.95 9.40 -10.66
C ASP A 146 6.07 8.38 -9.53
N ARG A 147 5.23 8.52 -8.50
CA ARG A 147 5.13 7.66 -7.33
C ARG A 147 3.67 7.53 -6.89
N ILE A 148 3.26 6.33 -6.48
CA ILE A 148 1.95 6.05 -5.88
C ILE A 148 2.16 5.35 -4.54
N VAL A 149 1.50 5.90 -3.51
CA VAL A 149 1.54 5.39 -2.14
C VAL A 149 0.14 5.10 -1.63
N VAL A 150 0.02 4.14 -0.71
CA VAL A 150 -1.20 3.90 0.07
C VAL A 150 -0.94 4.27 1.53
N ALA A 151 -1.82 5.09 2.08
CA ALA A 151 -1.86 5.48 3.49
C ALA A 151 -3.04 4.74 4.15
N TYR A 152 -2.73 3.90 5.14
CA TYR A 152 -3.68 3.06 5.86
C TYR A 152 -3.23 2.86 7.32
N THR A 153 -4.04 2.22 8.15
CA THR A 153 -3.64 1.86 9.52
C THR A 153 -3.29 0.38 9.58
N ASP A 154 -2.10 0.05 10.06
CA ASP A 154 -1.57 -1.31 10.19
C ASP A 154 -2.06 -1.95 11.50
N PHE A 155 -2.63 -3.16 11.43
CA PHE A 155 -3.21 -3.84 12.59
C PHE A 155 -2.16 -4.69 13.31
N ILE A 156 -1.75 -4.26 14.50
CA ILE A 156 -0.75 -5.00 15.29
C ILE A 156 -1.46 -5.83 16.36
N SER A 157 -2.40 -5.22 17.08
CA SER A 157 -3.26 -5.90 18.05
C SER A 157 -4.56 -5.11 18.25
N PRO A 158 -5.56 -5.66 18.96
CA PRO A 158 -6.78 -4.93 19.31
C PRO A 158 -6.56 -3.62 20.08
N VAL A 159 -5.38 -3.43 20.69
CA VAL A 159 -4.99 -2.22 21.44
C VAL A 159 -4.01 -1.35 20.66
N VAL A 160 -3.20 -1.94 19.77
CA VAL A 160 -2.11 -1.25 19.07
C VAL A 160 -2.38 -1.24 17.56
N GLN A 161 -2.59 -0.04 17.05
CA GLN A 161 -2.81 0.27 15.65
C GLN A 161 -1.82 1.36 15.27
N ARG A 162 -1.21 1.33 14.08
CA ARG A 162 -0.23 2.36 13.67
C ARG A 162 -0.52 2.88 12.26
N PRO A 163 -0.62 4.22 12.07
CA PRO A 163 -0.76 4.79 10.73
C PRO A 163 0.51 4.53 9.93
N ARG A 164 0.34 4.06 8.70
CA ARG A 164 1.40 3.60 7.83
C ARG A 164 1.20 4.10 6.42
N ILE A 165 2.30 4.47 5.79
CA ILE A 165 2.37 4.75 4.35
C ILE A 165 3.23 3.67 3.74
N LYS A 166 2.78 3.09 2.63
CA LYS A 166 3.51 2.10 1.84
C LYS A 166 3.56 2.56 0.38
N GLN A 167 4.73 2.55 -0.23
CA GLN A 167 4.87 2.75 -1.67
C GLN A 167 4.37 1.51 -2.41
N ILE A 168 3.59 1.73 -3.46
CA ILE A 168 3.01 0.71 -4.32
C ILE A 168 3.65 0.74 -5.71
N LEU A 169 3.92 1.95 -6.23
CA LEU A 169 4.64 2.18 -7.48
C LEU A 169 5.60 3.39 -7.34
N PRO A 170 6.80 3.37 -7.96
CA PRO A 170 7.46 2.19 -8.50
C PRO A 170 7.74 1.15 -7.39
N ILE A 171 8.02 -0.09 -7.79
CA ILE A 171 8.36 -1.14 -6.83
C ILE A 171 9.80 -0.91 -6.36
N GLU A 172 9.98 -0.75 -5.05
CA GLU A 172 11.30 -0.51 -4.46
C GLU A 172 11.49 -1.40 -3.23
N LYS A 173 12.74 -1.84 -3.03
CA LYS A 173 13.11 -2.86 -2.04
C LYS A 173 13.08 -2.29 -0.63
N GLU A 174 13.94 -1.30 -0.40
CA GLU A 174 14.14 -0.48 0.79
C GLU A 174 14.79 0.85 0.30
N ALA A 175 14.56 2.04 0.88
CA ALA A 175 13.61 2.44 1.91
C ALA A 175 13.28 3.95 1.79
N ASP A 176 12.25 4.41 2.49
CA ASP A 176 12.02 5.79 2.93
C ASP A 176 11.62 5.69 4.41
N GLU A 177 12.28 6.43 5.30
CA GLU A 177 12.05 6.40 6.76
C GLU A 177 10.60 6.81 7.12
N TYR A 178 9.98 7.59 6.24
CA TYR A 178 8.58 7.98 6.31
C TYR A 178 7.64 6.97 5.64
N LEU A 179 8.11 5.81 5.17
CA LEU A 179 7.28 4.62 4.97
C LEU A 179 7.33 3.78 6.25
N GLY A 180 6.18 3.41 6.81
CA GLY A 180 6.17 2.65 8.05
C GLY A 180 6.86 1.29 7.84
N GLN A 181 7.79 0.94 8.73
CA GLN A 181 8.38 -0.40 8.73
C GLN A 181 7.26 -1.44 8.80
N ALA A 182 7.41 -2.53 8.04
CA ALA A 182 6.54 -3.66 8.26
C ALA A 182 6.83 -4.23 9.65
N HIS A 183 5.78 -4.64 10.36
CA HIS A 183 5.90 -5.89 11.08
C HIS A 183 6.08 -6.99 10.03
N SER A 184 7.32 -7.16 9.57
CA SER A 184 7.85 -8.50 9.38
C SER A 184 7.44 -9.27 10.63
N PRO A 185 6.86 -10.48 10.52
CA PRO A 185 6.59 -11.27 11.71
C PRO A 185 7.87 -11.31 12.54
N GLU A 186 7.74 -11.22 13.86
CA GLU A 186 8.84 -11.47 14.78
C GLU A 186 9.29 -12.93 14.57
N VAL A 187 10.16 -13.12 13.58
CA VAL A 187 11.11 -14.21 13.58
C VAL A 187 11.88 -13.95 14.86
N THR A 188 11.56 -14.75 15.88
CA THR A 188 12.21 -14.77 17.19
C THR A 188 13.71 -14.54 17.03
N ASN A 189 14.34 -13.84 17.97
CA ASN A 189 15.78 -13.52 18.00
C ASN A 189 16.72 -14.77 18.02
N THR A 190 16.66 -15.60 16.98
CA THR A 190 17.75 -16.43 16.51
C THR A 190 18.60 -15.55 15.62
N GLN A 191 19.83 -15.31 16.04
CA GLN A 191 20.85 -14.60 15.26
C GLN A 191 21.26 -15.44 14.05
N THR A 192 20.42 -15.38 13.04
CA THR A 192 20.72 -15.75 11.67
C THR A 192 20.10 -14.65 10.84
N GLU A 193 20.93 -13.72 10.35
CA GLU A 193 20.61 -13.14 9.04
C GLU A 193 20.28 -14.33 8.12
N PRO A 194 19.22 -14.27 7.31
CA PRO A 194 19.01 -15.29 6.30
C PRO A 194 20.28 -15.33 5.45
N ASP A 195 20.96 -16.46 5.52
CA ASP A 195 22.33 -16.62 5.10
C ASP A 195 22.46 -16.12 3.65
N LYS A 196 23.13 -14.98 3.47
CA LYS A 196 23.19 -14.28 2.17
C LYS A 196 23.82 -15.14 1.07
N SER A 197 24.45 -16.26 1.47
CA SER A 197 24.96 -17.33 0.61
C SER A 197 23.88 -18.25 0.00
N PHE A 198 22.71 -18.43 0.63
CA PHE A 198 21.60 -19.24 0.11
C PHE A 198 20.69 -18.48 -0.86
N LEU A 199 20.75 -17.14 -0.88
CA LEU A 199 20.23 -16.33 -1.98
C LEU A 199 21.17 -16.39 -3.17
N GLY A 200 21.35 -17.61 -3.71
CA GLY A 200 22.16 -17.86 -4.89
C GLY A 200 21.75 -16.96 -6.07
N ASN A 201 22.64 -16.88 -7.06
CA ASN A 201 22.40 -16.08 -8.25
C ASN A 201 21.42 -16.80 -9.20
N TYR A 202 20.16 -16.94 -8.77
CA TYR A 202 19.08 -17.52 -9.56
C TYR A 202 18.48 -16.45 -10.48
N GLU A 203 18.32 -16.83 -11.74
CA GLU A 203 17.59 -16.06 -12.75
C GLU A 203 16.17 -16.61 -12.87
N TYR A 204 15.20 -15.75 -13.11
CA TYR A 204 13.82 -16.17 -13.36
C TYR A 204 13.66 -16.60 -14.82
N LEU A 205 13.31 -17.88 -15.04
CA LEU A 205 12.85 -18.35 -16.34
C LEU A 205 11.38 -17.95 -16.53
N PHE A 206 11.09 -17.16 -17.55
CA PHE A 206 9.75 -16.66 -17.84
C PHE A 206 9.12 -17.38 -19.03
N GLU A 207 8.05 -18.14 -18.78
CA GLU A 207 7.24 -18.78 -19.83
C GLU A 207 5.89 -18.05 -19.96
N PRO A 208 5.46 -17.61 -21.16
CA PRO A 208 6.12 -17.74 -22.47
C PRO A 208 7.14 -16.64 -22.80
N SER A 209 7.13 -15.50 -22.10
CA SER A 209 8.16 -14.45 -22.19
C SER A 209 8.07 -13.48 -21.00
N PRO A 210 9.15 -12.74 -20.64
CA PRO A 210 9.13 -11.78 -19.54
C PRO A 210 7.99 -10.75 -19.67
N ASP A 211 7.86 -10.09 -20.82
CA ASP A 211 6.84 -9.04 -21.04
C ASP A 211 5.42 -9.57 -20.81
N LYS A 212 5.11 -10.78 -21.32
CA LYS A 212 3.78 -11.41 -21.20
C LYS A 212 3.48 -11.83 -19.76
N VAL A 213 4.47 -12.35 -19.04
CA VAL A 213 4.29 -12.74 -17.63
C VAL A 213 4.12 -11.49 -16.77
N LEU A 214 5.03 -10.52 -16.88
CA LEU A 214 5.02 -9.29 -16.08
C LEU A 214 3.76 -8.44 -16.30
N ALA A 215 3.27 -8.34 -17.55
CA ALA A 215 2.05 -7.59 -17.85
C ALA A 215 0.80 -8.12 -17.15
N ASN A 216 0.76 -9.41 -16.81
CA ASN A 216 -0.36 -10.03 -16.08
C ASN A 216 -0.07 -10.12 -14.57
N LEU A 217 1.18 -10.42 -14.21
CA LEU A 217 1.60 -10.69 -12.84
C LEU A 217 1.74 -9.41 -12.00
N LEU A 218 2.40 -8.37 -12.52
CA LEU A 218 2.65 -7.13 -11.74
C LEU A 218 1.35 -6.43 -11.32
N PRO A 219 0.33 -6.24 -12.19
CA PRO A 219 -0.95 -5.66 -11.76
C PRO A 219 -1.64 -6.46 -10.64
N ARG A 220 -1.57 -7.80 -10.71
CA ARG A 220 -2.19 -8.67 -9.71
C ARG A 220 -1.48 -8.61 -8.36
N LEU A 221 -0.15 -8.58 -8.36
CA LEU A 221 0.65 -8.43 -7.14
C LEU A 221 0.39 -7.07 -6.48
N ILE A 222 0.28 -5.99 -7.26
CA ILE A 222 -0.11 -4.65 -6.77
C ILE A 222 -1.51 -4.65 -6.16
N GLU A 223 -2.48 -5.28 -6.82
CA GLU A 223 -3.84 -5.43 -6.31
C GLU A 223 -3.88 -6.16 -4.96
N ILE A 224 -3.07 -7.22 -4.79
CA ILE A 224 -2.91 -7.95 -3.52
C ILE A 224 -2.37 -7.03 -2.41
N GLN A 225 -1.42 -6.13 -2.71
CA GLN A 225 -0.89 -5.18 -1.72
C GLN A 225 -1.94 -4.16 -1.26
N LEU A 226 -2.74 -3.63 -2.20
CA LEU A 226 -3.83 -2.71 -1.88
C LEU A 226 -4.96 -3.43 -1.13
N TYR A 227 -5.23 -4.69 -1.46
CA TYR A 227 -6.18 -5.54 -0.74
C TYR A 227 -5.75 -5.78 0.71
N GLN A 228 -4.48 -6.11 0.95
CA GLN A 228 -3.95 -6.26 2.30
C GLN A 228 -4.06 -4.94 3.08
N ALA A 229 -3.65 -3.81 2.49
CA ALA A 229 -3.77 -2.49 3.13
C ALA A 229 -5.22 -2.14 3.53
N MET A 230 -6.20 -2.58 2.75
CA MET A 230 -7.62 -2.45 3.10
C MET A 230 -7.99 -3.32 4.30
N LEU A 231 -7.57 -4.60 4.32
CA LEU A 231 -7.87 -5.53 5.41
C LEU A 231 -7.22 -5.11 6.74
N GLU A 232 -5.97 -4.61 6.71
CA GLU A 232 -5.30 -4.01 7.87
C GLU A 232 -6.11 -2.82 8.43
N SER A 233 -6.67 -2.00 7.54
CA SER A 233 -7.54 -0.87 7.87
C SER A 233 -9.00 -1.24 8.20
N ASP A 234 -9.39 -2.51 8.12
CA ASP A 234 -10.69 -3.01 8.60
C ASP A 234 -10.56 -3.68 9.98
N ALA A 235 -9.39 -4.27 10.27
CA ALA A 235 -9.08 -4.88 11.56
C ALA A 235 -8.73 -3.83 12.63
N SER A 236 -8.26 -2.65 12.19
CA SER A 236 -7.96 -1.46 13.00
C SER A 236 -9.21 -0.59 13.22
#